data_AF-A0A8R2AK20-F1
#
_entry.id   AF-A0A8R2AK20-F1
#
_cell.length_a   1.000
_cell.length_b   1.000
_cell.length_c   1.000
_cell.angle_alpha   90.00
_cell.angle_beta   90.00
_cell.angle_gamma   90.00
#
_symmetry.space_group_name_H-M   'P 1'
#
loop_
_entity.id
_entity.type
_entity.pdbx_description
1 polymer ?
#
loop_
_entity_poly.entity_id
_entity_poly.type
_entity_poly.pdbx_seq_one_letter_code
_entity_poly.pdbx_strand_id
1 'polypeptide(L)'
;MFRGDSSHSLSYEQQAKFINDRITSVEKNFGELCVAFGNYTRKTARLRDMGDELTKVLKSYANNEIVNKSLSTGLDNLSVTLTALEEYRNCEVQRLEAKVIGELSQYDTICKHAREEVKHAMNVRDKELARKKVLDKARERQPFNRQQVTYAESEFMKTSAEMSRSAKSLSEQTEFFEKRKLQQLKNLLSDFVTIEMAFHAKAVELLTVGYQQIDEINDKADLENFRRKLRSPEKQVSTGISARSSSLASLMTHSPVNNEDPAAVRKLRTPEKSGVTRSSSLAALMNHSPSKDEDETTGSSESCSEESSEETESR
;
A
#
# COMPACT_ATOMS: atom_id res chain seq x y z
N MET A 1 -37.02 -11.52 49.03
CA MET A 1 -36.96 -10.36 48.10
C MET A 1 -36.72 -10.89 46.70
N PHE A 2 -37.45 -10.32 45.75
CA PHE A 2 -37.63 -10.77 44.38
C PHE A 2 -36.36 -10.63 43.51
N ARG A 3 -36.26 -11.57 42.57
CA ARG A 3 -35.70 -11.48 41.20
C ARG A 3 -34.99 -10.17 40.82
N GLY A 4 -33.73 -10.29 40.41
CA GLY A 4 -33.00 -9.29 39.63
C GLY A 4 -32.16 -9.98 38.56
N ASP A 5 -32.55 -9.76 37.30
CA ASP A 5 -31.83 -9.94 36.03
C ASP A 5 -31.29 -11.31 35.63
N SER A 6 -32.19 -12.12 35.07
CA SER A 6 -31.85 -13.12 34.04
C SER A 6 -32.54 -12.74 32.72
N SER A 7 -32.23 -11.56 32.19
CA SER A 7 -32.64 -11.16 30.85
C SER A 7 -31.73 -11.85 29.82
N HIS A 8 -32.32 -12.81 29.09
CA HIS A 8 -31.80 -13.52 27.91
C HIS A 8 -30.85 -14.72 28.13
N SER A 9 -31.32 -15.80 28.76
CA SER A 9 -30.69 -17.11 28.51
C SER A 9 -31.15 -17.65 27.15
N LEU A 10 -30.49 -17.24 26.07
CA LEU A 10 -30.59 -17.96 24.80
C LEU A 10 -30.16 -19.42 25.07
N SER A 11 -30.84 -20.39 24.44
CA SER A 11 -30.31 -21.75 24.40
C SER A 11 -28.88 -21.69 23.88
N TYR A 12 -27.95 -22.49 24.43
CA TYR A 12 -26.58 -22.56 23.94
C TYR A 12 -26.49 -22.79 22.43
N GLU A 13 -27.47 -23.48 21.86
CA GLU A 13 -27.60 -23.69 20.42
C GLU A 13 -27.95 -22.39 19.67
N GLN A 14 -28.83 -21.57 20.23
CA GLN A 14 -29.13 -20.23 19.69
C GLN A 14 -27.92 -19.28 19.83
N GLN A 15 -27.19 -19.36 20.94
CA GLN A 15 -25.97 -18.57 21.15
C GLN A 15 -24.87 -18.98 20.14
N ALA A 16 -24.61 -20.28 19.97
CA ALA A 16 -23.64 -20.76 19.00
C ALA A 16 -24.05 -20.42 17.57
N LYS A 17 -25.34 -20.49 17.23
CA LYS A 17 -25.85 -20.05 15.94
C LYS A 17 -25.59 -18.55 15.73
N PHE A 18 -25.95 -17.72 16.71
CA PHE A 18 -25.69 -16.28 16.65
C PHE A 18 -24.21 -15.95 16.42
N ILE A 19 -23.30 -16.60 17.15
CA ILE A 19 -21.86 -16.38 16.98
C ILE A 19 -21.39 -16.81 15.58
N ASN A 20 -21.83 -17.98 15.09
CA ASN A 20 -21.50 -18.43 13.73
C ASN A 20 -22.04 -17.50 12.65
N ASP A 21 -23.26 -16.99 12.80
CA ASP A 21 -23.87 -16.04 11.86
C ASP A 21 -23.06 -14.73 11.84
N ARG A 22 -22.59 -14.26 13.00
CA ARG A 22 -21.69 -13.10 13.11
C ARG A 22 -20.35 -13.36 12.40
N ILE A 23 -19.70 -14.50 12.66
CA ILE A 23 -18.41 -14.85 12.00
C ILE A 23 -18.58 -14.94 10.48
N THR A 24 -19.64 -15.61 10.01
CA THR A 24 -19.94 -15.76 8.57
C THR A 24 -20.20 -14.41 7.91
N SER A 25 -20.92 -13.52 8.61
CA SER A 25 -21.14 -12.14 8.14
C SER A 25 -19.82 -11.36 8.02
N VAL A 26 -18.93 -11.48 9.01
CA VAL A 26 -17.61 -10.81 8.96
C VAL A 26 -16.76 -11.34 7.82
N GLU A 27 -16.63 -12.67 7.71
CA GLU A 27 -15.85 -13.32 6.65
C GLU A 27 -16.32 -12.90 5.25
N LYS A 28 -17.63 -12.91 5.01
CA LYS A 28 -18.20 -12.47 3.74
C LYS A 28 -17.84 -11.01 3.44
N ASN A 29 -18.17 -10.10 4.34
CA ASN A 29 -17.98 -8.67 4.10
C ASN A 29 -16.49 -8.29 3.97
N PHE A 30 -15.63 -8.83 4.83
CA PHE A 30 -14.19 -8.56 4.77
C PHE A 30 -13.55 -9.21 3.54
N GLY A 31 -14.03 -10.38 3.11
CA GLY A 31 -13.63 -11.00 1.85
C GLY A 31 -14.00 -10.15 0.64
N GLU A 32 -15.24 -9.64 0.58
CA GLU A 32 -15.69 -8.73 -0.47
C GLU A 32 -14.87 -7.43 -0.50
N LEU A 33 -14.62 -6.82 0.67
CA LEU A 33 -13.74 -5.65 0.79
C LEU A 33 -12.32 -5.96 0.31
N CYS A 34 -11.76 -7.12 0.67
CA CYS A 34 -10.41 -7.51 0.27
C CYS A 34 -10.29 -7.59 -1.26
N VAL A 35 -11.30 -8.17 -1.92
CA VAL A 35 -11.36 -8.25 -3.38
C VAL A 35 -11.50 -6.86 -4.00
N ALA A 36 -12.38 -6.02 -3.46
CA ALA A 36 -12.61 -4.66 -3.96
C ALA A 36 -11.34 -3.79 -3.86
N PHE A 37 -10.71 -3.73 -2.68
CA PHE A 37 -9.45 -2.99 -2.48
C PHE A 37 -8.30 -3.60 -3.28
N GLY A 38 -8.26 -4.92 -3.42
CA GLY A 38 -7.30 -5.60 -4.30
C GLY A 38 -7.44 -5.18 -5.77
N ASN A 39 -8.67 -5.07 -6.27
CA ASN A 39 -8.93 -4.59 -7.63
C ASN A 39 -8.56 -3.11 -7.80
N TYR A 40 -8.96 -2.28 -6.84
CA TYR A 40 -8.63 -0.85 -6.81
C TYR A 40 -7.11 -0.65 -6.88
N THR A 41 -6.36 -1.26 -5.96
CA THR A 41 -4.90 -1.12 -5.86
C THR A 41 -4.18 -1.61 -7.12
N ARG A 42 -4.63 -2.72 -7.72
CA ARG A 42 -4.12 -3.18 -9.03
C ARG A 42 -4.39 -2.19 -10.16
N LYS A 43 -5.53 -1.50 -10.15
CA LYS A 43 -5.84 -0.47 -11.15
C LYS A 43 -4.98 0.78 -10.94
N THR A 44 -4.73 1.17 -9.70
CA THR A 44 -3.79 2.25 -9.36
C THR A 44 -2.36 1.93 -9.82
N ALA A 45 -1.90 0.70 -9.60
CA ALA A 45 -0.60 0.23 -10.11
C ALA A 45 -0.52 0.26 -11.64
N ARG A 46 -1.58 -0.11 -12.35
CA ARG A 46 -1.61 0.01 -13.82
C ARG A 46 -1.61 1.47 -14.27
N LEU A 47 -2.27 2.37 -13.54
CA LEU A 47 -2.23 3.80 -13.85
C LEU A 47 -0.80 4.35 -13.72
N ARG A 48 -0.09 3.92 -12.68
CA ARG A 48 1.35 4.19 -12.50
C ARG A 48 2.17 3.72 -13.70
N ASP A 49 1.94 2.48 -14.17
CA ASP A 49 2.63 1.94 -15.35
C ASP A 49 2.40 2.81 -16.59
N MET A 50 1.17 3.30 -16.79
CA MET A 50 0.84 4.17 -17.93
C MET A 50 1.44 5.57 -17.76
N GLY A 51 1.52 6.07 -16.54
CA GLY A 51 2.22 7.31 -16.22
C GLY A 51 3.71 7.22 -16.58
N ASP A 52 4.38 6.13 -16.21
CA ASP A 52 5.79 5.88 -16.57
C ASP A 52 6.00 5.85 -18.09
N GLU A 53 5.08 5.26 -18.86
CA GLU A 53 5.18 5.28 -20.32
C GLU A 53 4.99 6.68 -20.90
N LEU A 54 4.07 7.48 -20.33
CA LEU A 54 3.89 8.87 -20.73
C LEU A 54 5.16 9.70 -20.49
N THR A 55 5.81 9.54 -19.34
CA THR A 55 7.05 10.29 -19.04
C THR A 55 8.17 9.94 -20.01
N LYS A 56 8.31 8.67 -20.39
CA LYS A 56 9.28 8.23 -21.41
C LYS A 56 9.03 8.86 -22.78
N VAL A 57 7.77 8.94 -23.21
CA VAL A 57 7.40 9.58 -24.48
C VAL A 57 7.73 11.07 -24.45
N LEU A 58 7.38 11.78 -23.37
CA LEU A 58 7.72 13.20 -23.20
C LEU A 58 9.22 13.44 -23.21
N LYS A 59 9.99 12.65 -22.45
CA LYS A 59 11.46 12.74 -22.41
C LYS A 59 12.08 12.45 -23.78
N SER A 60 11.56 11.48 -24.51
CA SER A 60 12.01 11.17 -25.87
C SER A 60 11.76 12.35 -26.82
N TYR A 61 10.58 12.98 -26.75
CA TYR A 61 10.30 14.16 -27.56
C TYR A 61 11.24 15.32 -27.18
N ALA A 62 11.40 15.60 -25.88
CA ALA A 62 12.33 16.62 -25.39
C ALA A 62 13.73 16.45 -25.98
N ASN A 63 14.28 15.22 -25.97
CA ASN A 63 15.62 14.92 -26.49
C ASN A 63 15.73 15.08 -28.03
N ASN A 64 14.64 14.79 -28.75
CA ASN A 64 14.61 14.86 -30.22
C ASN A 64 14.26 16.26 -30.75
N GLU A 65 13.75 17.15 -29.89
CA GLU A 65 13.43 18.53 -30.26
C GLU A 65 14.70 19.40 -30.30
N ILE A 66 15.31 19.50 -31.48
CA ILE A 66 16.57 20.20 -31.68
C ILE A 66 16.34 21.69 -32.03
N VAL A 67 15.15 22.06 -32.51
CA VAL A 67 14.86 23.40 -33.03
C VAL A 67 14.26 24.29 -31.96
N ASN A 68 13.21 23.81 -31.29
CA ASN A 68 12.46 24.55 -30.28
C ASN A 68 13.07 24.27 -28.90
N LYS A 69 14.06 25.07 -28.51
CA LYS A 69 14.86 24.83 -27.29
C LYS A 69 14.08 25.07 -26.01
N SER A 70 13.17 26.05 -26.01
CA SER A 70 12.31 26.29 -24.85
C SER A 70 11.33 25.14 -24.66
N LEU A 71 10.70 24.66 -25.74
CA LEU A 71 9.82 23.49 -25.73
C LEU A 71 10.57 22.22 -25.28
N SER A 72 11.75 21.96 -25.84
CA SER A 72 12.60 20.82 -25.43
C SER A 72 12.85 20.83 -23.92
N THR A 73 13.21 22.00 -23.37
CA THR A 73 13.46 22.15 -21.92
C THR A 73 12.19 21.97 -21.09
N GLY A 74 11.07 22.58 -21.51
CA GLY A 74 9.79 22.45 -20.80
C GLY A 74 9.27 21.01 -20.77
N LEU A 75 9.38 20.29 -21.89
CA LEU A 75 9.04 18.87 -21.97
C LEU A 75 9.95 18.00 -21.09
N ASP A 76 11.25 18.30 -21.03
CA ASP A 76 12.17 17.59 -20.17
C ASP A 76 11.80 17.77 -18.69
N ASN A 77 11.63 19.03 -18.27
CA ASN A 77 11.24 19.38 -16.90
C ASN A 77 9.92 18.72 -16.50
N LEU A 78 8.90 18.78 -17.38
CA LEU A 78 7.62 18.12 -17.15
C LEU A 78 7.79 16.60 -17.00
N SER A 79 8.64 15.96 -17.81
CA SER A 79 8.88 14.52 -17.73
C SER A 79 9.50 14.11 -16.37
N VAL A 80 10.40 14.93 -15.83
CA VAL A 80 10.99 14.73 -14.50
C VAL A 80 9.93 14.88 -13.42
N THR A 81 9.10 15.93 -13.49
CA THR A 81 8.01 16.18 -12.53
C THR A 81 7.00 15.03 -12.51
N LEU A 82 6.59 14.53 -13.69
CA LEU A 82 5.68 13.39 -13.79
C LEU A 82 6.33 12.09 -13.33
N THR A 83 7.65 11.93 -13.49
CA THR A 83 8.36 10.75 -12.95
C THR A 83 8.28 10.72 -11.42
N ALA A 84 8.48 11.88 -10.79
CA ALA A 84 8.29 12.00 -9.33
C ALA A 84 6.84 11.70 -8.93
N LEU A 85 5.85 12.18 -9.69
CA LEU A 85 4.43 11.91 -9.43
C LEU A 85 4.14 10.39 -9.39
N GLU A 86 4.66 9.64 -10.36
CA GLU A 86 4.44 8.19 -10.42
C GLU A 86 5.25 7.41 -9.37
N GLU A 87 6.37 7.96 -8.88
CA GLU A 87 7.05 7.43 -7.68
C GLU A 87 6.17 7.56 -6.43
N TYR A 88 5.49 8.69 -6.24
CA TYR A 88 4.51 8.84 -5.15
C TYR A 88 3.31 7.92 -5.32
N ARG A 89 2.83 7.70 -6.56
CA ARG A 89 1.77 6.72 -6.85
C ARG A 89 2.23 5.29 -6.52
N ASN A 90 3.49 4.96 -6.78
CA ASN A 90 4.06 3.67 -6.38
C ASN A 90 4.07 3.50 -4.85
N CYS A 91 4.40 4.56 -4.10
CA CYS A 91 4.31 4.54 -2.63
C CYS A 91 2.86 4.38 -2.14
N GLU A 92 1.89 5.02 -2.79
CA GLU A 92 0.46 4.81 -2.53
C GLU A 92 0.08 3.34 -2.69
N VAL A 93 0.42 2.72 -3.83
CA VAL A 93 0.16 1.29 -4.09
C VAL A 93 0.72 0.41 -2.99
N GLN A 94 2.00 0.57 -2.64
CA GLN A 94 2.64 -0.24 -1.59
C GLN A 94 1.97 -0.07 -0.23
N ARG A 95 1.52 1.14 0.10
CA ARG A 95 0.83 1.42 1.36
C ARG A 95 -0.56 0.82 1.39
N LEU A 96 -1.30 0.85 0.27
CA LEU A 96 -2.60 0.19 0.14
C LEU A 96 -2.45 -1.33 0.28
N GLU A 97 -1.43 -1.93 -0.34
CA GLU A 97 -1.14 -3.35 -0.20
C GLU A 97 -0.84 -3.74 1.25
N ALA A 98 0.03 -2.99 1.93
CA ALA A 98 0.45 -3.32 3.29
C ALA A 98 -0.64 -3.06 4.34
N LYS A 99 -1.26 -1.87 4.33
CA LYS A 99 -2.12 -1.41 5.43
C LYS A 99 -3.61 -1.71 5.24
N VAL A 100 -4.05 -1.96 4.00
CA VAL A 100 -5.46 -2.21 3.70
C VAL A 100 -5.64 -3.67 3.30
N ILE A 101 -5.00 -4.11 2.22
CA ILE A 101 -5.16 -5.47 1.70
C ILE A 101 -4.53 -6.49 2.66
N GLY A 102 -3.33 -6.21 3.16
CA GLY A 102 -2.61 -7.07 4.11
C GLY A 102 -3.43 -7.36 5.36
N GLU A 103 -4.09 -6.34 5.91
CA GLU A 103 -4.95 -6.49 7.09
C GLU A 103 -6.24 -7.28 6.79
N LEU A 104 -6.90 -7.02 5.65
CA LEU A 104 -8.11 -7.76 5.24
C LEU A 104 -7.81 -9.24 4.98
N SER A 105 -6.67 -9.55 4.36
CA SER A 105 -6.30 -10.90 3.96
C SER A 105 -6.17 -11.88 5.14
N GLN A 106 -5.93 -11.37 6.35
CA GLN A 106 -5.81 -12.18 7.56
C GLN A 106 -7.15 -12.72 8.06
N TYR A 107 -8.28 -12.12 7.64
CA TYR A 107 -9.59 -12.46 8.19
C TYR A 107 -10.09 -13.85 7.82
N ASP A 108 -9.61 -14.46 6.75
CA ASP A 108 -9.89 -15.87 6.43
C ASP A 108 -9.41 -16.79 7.58
N THR A 109 -8.17 -16.59 8.03
CA THR A 109 -7.58 -17.37 9.12
C THR A 109 -8.22 -17.04 10.47
N ILE A 110 -8.48 -15.76 10.74
CA ILE A 110 -9.11 -15.31 12.01
C ILE A 110 -10.53 -15.90 12.14
N CYS A 111 -11.34 -15.84 11.08
CA CYS A 111 -12.70 -16.40 11.07
C CYS A 111 -12.68 -17.92 11.20
N LYS A 112 -11.72 -18.60 10.57
CA LYS A 112 -11.54 -20.04 10.73
C LYS A 112 -11.27 -20.43 12.19
N HIS A 113 -10.33 -19.76 12.85
CA HIS A 113 -10.05 -20.03 14.26
C HIS A 113 -11.26 -19.72 15.15
N ALA A 114 -11.97 -18.63 14.92
CA ALA A 114 -13.17 -18.31 15.68
C ALA A 114 -14.25 -19.42 15.57
N ARG A 115 -14.43 -20.03 14.39
CA ARG A 115 -15.33 -21.19 14.22
C ARG A 115 -14.85 -22.44 14.96
N GLU A 116 -13.55 -22.69 14.96
CA GLU A 116 -12.95 -23.82 15.69
C GLU A 116 -13.23 -23.73 17.19
N GLU A 117 -13.13 -22.52 17.76
CA GLU A 117 -13.45 -22.26 19.17
C GLU A 117 -14.95 -22.50 19.48
N VAL A 118 -15.86 -22.04 18.63
CA VAL A 118 -17.30 -22.31 18.78
C VAL A 118 -17.57 -23.82 18.73
N LYS A 119 -16.97 -24.53 17.77
CA LYS A 119 -17.11 -25.98 17.63
C LYS A 119 -16.56 -26.72 18.85
N HIS A 120 -15.42 -26.28 19.39
CA HIS A 120 -14.84 -26.85 20.59
C HIS A 120 -15.79 -26.72 21.79
N ALA A 121 -16.33 -25.52 22.03
CA ALA A 121 -17.25 -25.27 23.12
C ALA A 121 -18.55 -26.09 23.02
N MET A 122 -19.08 -26.26 21.81
CA MET A 122 -20.26 -27.13 21.58
C MET A 122 -19.96 -28.60 21.87
N ASN A 123 -18.78 -29.10 21.50
CA ASN A 123 -18.39 -30.47 21.82
C ASN A 123 -18.26 -30.71 23.34
N VAL A 124 -17.73 -29.73 24.09
CA VAL A 124 -17.67 -29.80 25.56
C VAL A 124 -19.07 -29.84 26.17
N ARG A 125 -19.99 -29.01 25.67
CA ARG A 125 -21.40 -29.00 26.09
C ARG A 125 -22.10 -30.34 25.81
N ASP A 126 -21.90 -30.91 24.63
CA ASP A 126 -22.56 -32.18 24.26
C ASP A 126 -22.10 -33.34 25.16
N LYS A 127 -20.82 -33.33 25.58
CA LYS A 127 -20.30 -34.27 26.59
C LYS A 127 -20.95 -34.07 27.95
N GLU A 128 -21.12 -32.82 28.39
CA GLU A 128 -21.81 -32.48 29.65
C GLU A 128 -23.26 -32.97 29.64
N LEU A 129 -24.00 -32.71 28.55
CA LEU A 129 -25.38 -33.17 28.38
C LEU A 129 -25.47 -34.71 28.36
N ALA A 130 -24.51 -35.39 27.75
CA ALA A 130 -24.46 -36.85 27.76
C ALA A 130 -24.23 -37.40 29.18
N ARG A 131 -23.32 -36.79 29.97
CA ARG A 131 -23.09 -37.18 31.37
C ARG A 131 -24.30 -36.89 32.26
N LYS A 132 -25.00 -35.78 32.03
CA LYS A 132 -26.25 -35.46 32.73
C LYS A 132 -27.31 -36.54 32.51
N LYS A 133 -27.54 -36.96 31.26
CA LYS A 133 -28.48 -38.04 30.93
C LYS A 133 -28.12 -39.38 31.60
N VAL A 134 -26.82 -39.66 31.77
CA VAL A 134 -26.36 -40.88 32.48
C VAL A 134 -26.69 -40.78 33.98
N LEU A 135 -26.44 -39.62 34.59
CA LEU A 135 -26.77 -39.36 35.99
C LEU A 135 -28.28 -39.47 36.24
N ASP A 136 -29.10 -38.84 35.41
CA ASP A 136 -30.57 -38.87 35.53
C ASP A 136 -31.10 -40.31 35.48
N LYS A 137 -30.61 -41.13 34.52
CA LYS A 137 -30.96 -42.56 34.43
C LYS A 137 -30.51 -43.38 35.63
N ALA A 138 -29.33 -43.09 36.20
CA ALA A 138 -28.84 -43.79 37.39
C ALA A 138 -29.74 -43.51 38.61
N ARG A 139 -30.17 -42.25 38.77
CA ARG A 139 -31.09 -41.82 39.83
C ARG A 139 -32.48 -42.47 39.68
N GLU A 140 -33.00 -42.56 38.46
CA GLU A 140 -34.32 -43.16 38.19
C GLU A 140 -34.35 -44.68 38.35
N ARG A 141 -33.34 -45.40 37.83
CA ARG A 141 -33.36 -46.86 37.72
C ARG A 141 -32.81 -47.60 38.93
N GLN A 142 -31.84 -47.01 39.62
CA GLN A 142 -31.19 -47.66 40.77
C GLN A 142 -31.00 -46.68 41.94
N PRO A 143 -32.09 -46.13 42.51
CA PRO A 143 -31.99 -45.13 43.59
C PRO A 143 -31.28 -45.64 44.85
N PHE A 144 -31.29 -46.96 45.09
CA PHE A 144 -30.62 -47.59 46.24
C PHE A 144 -29.15 -47.93 45.96
N ASN A 145 -28.68 -47.86 44.70
CA ASN A 145 -27.27 -48.06 44.34
C ASN A 145 -26.49 -46.75 44.50
N ARG A 146 -26.29 -46.37 45.76
CA ARG A 146 -25.67 -45.08 46.13
C ARG A 146 -24.28 -44.91 45.53
N GLN A 147 -23.48 -45.97 45.41
CA GLN A 147 -22.14 -45.91 44.82
C GLN A 147 -22.18 -45.52 43.33
N GLN A 148 -23.09 -46.12 42.55
CA GLN A 148 -23.23 -45.82 41.13
C GLN A 148 -23.72 -44.38 40.89
N VAL A 149 -24.68 -43.92 41.70
CA VAL A 149 -25.17 -42.54 41.63
C VAL A 149 -24.05 -41.55 41.97
N THR A 150 -23.32 -41.75 43.08
CA THR A 150 -22.22 -40.87 43.47
C THR A 150 -21.09 -40.82 42.42
N TYR A 151 -20.78 -41.94 41.78
CA TYR A 151 -19.80 -41.96 40.69
C TYR A 151 -20.27 -41.14 39.48
N ALA A 152 -21.53 -41.32 39.06
CA ALA A 152 -22.11 -40.55 37.95
C ALA A 152 -22.21 -39.05 38.27
N GLU A 153 -22.49 -38.69 39.53
CA GLU A 153 -22.48 -37.31 40.01
C GLU A 153 -21.09 -36.68 39.90
N SER A 154 -20.05 -37.38 40.37
CA SER A 154 -18.67 -36.89 40.27
C SER A 154 -18.23 -36.65 38.82
N GLU A 155 -18.53 -37.59 37.92
CA GLU A 155 -18.22 -37.45 36.49
C GLU A 155 -18.98 -36.29 35.84
N PHE A 156 -20.27 -36.12 36.19
CA PHE A 156 -21.06 -34.99 35.72
C PHE A 156 -20.49 -33.65 36.22
N MET A 157 -20.18 -33.55 37.52
CA MET A 157 -19.60 -32.34 38.13
C MET A 157 -18.29 -31.94 37.44
N LYS A 158 -17.42 -32.92 37.11
CA LYS A 158 -16.19 -32.68 36.37
C LYS A 158 -16.45 -32.07 34.99
N THR A 159 -17.37 -32.66 34.20
CA THR A 159 -17.72 -32.13 32.87
C THR A 159 -18.47 -30.79 32.93
N SER A 160 -19.25 -30.56 33.99
CA SER A 160 -19.98 -29.30 34.20
C SER A 160 -19.03 -28.15 34.53
N ALA A 161 -17.99 -28.41 35.32
CA ALA A 161 -16.92 -27.44 35.58
C ALA A 161 -16.11 -27.11 34.31
N GLU A 162 -15.80 -28.11 33.48
CA GLU A 162 -15.15 -27.91 32.18
C GLU A 162 -16.03 -27.08 31.23
N MET A 163 -17.33 -27.37 31.16
CA MET A 163 -18.30 -26.62 30.35
C MET A 163 -18.38 -25.16 30.81
N SER A 164 -18.43 -24.91 32.12
CA SER A 164 -18.47 -23.54 32.65
C SER A 164 -17.22 -22.74 32.27
N ARG A 165 -16.03 -23.37 32.29
CA ARG A 165 -14.79 -22.73 31.83
C ARG A 165 -14.80 -22.47 30.32
N SER A 166 -15.26 -23.44 29.53
CA SER A 166 -15.35 -23.31 28.07
C SER A 166 -16.35 -22.22 27.65
N ALA A 167 -17.50 -22.12 28.31
CA ALA A 167 -18.50 -21.08 28.06
C ALA A 167 -17.96 -19.67 28.35
N LYS A 168 -17.22 -19.50 29.46
CA LYS A 168 -16.56 -18.23 29.78
C LYS A 168 -15.51 -17.87 28.71
N SER A 169 -14.64 -18.81 28.35
CA SER A 169 -13.62 -18.61 27.32
C SER A 169 -14.23 -18.24 25.97
N LEU A 170 -15.34 -18.90 25.57
CA LEU A 170 -16.03 -18.59 24.32
C LEU A 170 -16.63 -17.18 24.33
N SER A 171 -17.20 -16.75 25.46
CA SER A 171 -17.74 -15.40 25.62
C SER A 171 -16.64 -14.35 25.45
N GLU A 172 -15.51 -14.51 26.14
CA GLU A 172 -14.37 -13.60 26.07
C GLU A 172 -13.79 -13.54 24.65
N GLN A 173 -13.64 -14.69 23.99
CA GLN A 173 -13.11 -14.75 22.63
C GLN A 173 -14.07 -14.14 21.61
N THR A 174 -15.38 -14.30 21.79
CA THR A 174 -16.39 -13.67 20.93
C THR A 174 -16.38 -12.16 21.08
N GLU A 175 -16.29 -11.66 22.31
CA GLU A 175 -16.17 -10.22 22.57
C GLU A 175 -14.88 -9.66 21.96
N PHE A 176 -13.75 -10.35 22.14
CA PHE A 176 -12.48 -9.98 21.53
C PHE A 176 -12.55 -9.94 20.00
N PHE A 177 -13.16 -10.95 19.39
CA PHE A 177 -13.36 -11.02 17.94
C PHE A 177 -14.17 -9.82 17.42
N GLU A 178 -15.30 -9.50 18.07
CA GLU A 178 -16.15 -8.38 17.64
C GLU A 178 -15.45 -7.03 17.87
N LYS A 179 -14.73 -6.87 18.99
CA LYS A 179 -13.92 -5.67 19.26
C LYS A 179 -12.81 -5.49 18.24
N ARG A 180 -12.06 -6.56 17.92
CA ARG A 180 -11.01 -6.56 16.89
C ARG A 180 -11.59 -6.15 15.54
N LYS A 181 -12.72 -6.74 15.14
CA LYS A 181 -13.42 -6.40 13.89
C LYS A 181 -13.74 -4.90 13.81
N LEU A 182 -14.33 -4.32 14.85
CA LEU A 182 -14.69 -2.90 14.87
C LEU A 182 -13.47 -1.98 14.77
N GLN A 183 -12.43 -2.26 15.57
CA GLN A 183 -11.22 -1.45 15.58
C GLN A 183 -10.44 -1.55 14.27
N GLN A 184 -10.28 -2.76 13.72
CA GLN A 184 -9.55 -2.94 12.47
C GLN A 184 -10.29 -2.34 11.28
N LEU A 185 -11.62 -2.46 11.20
CA LEU A 185 -12.38 -1.80 10.13
C LEU A 185 -12.21 -0.28 10.17
N LYS A 186 -12.30 0.33 11.37
CA LYS A 186 -12.08 1.76 11.55
C LYS A 186 -10.67 2.17 11.11
N ASN A 187 -9.65 1.45 11.57
CA ASN A 187 -8.26 1.75 11.26
C ASN A 187 -7.98 1.61 9.77
N LEU A 188 -8.46 0.53 9.14
CA LEU A 188 -8.30 0.28 7.72
C LEU A 188 -8.87 1.40 6.85
N LEU A 189 -10.11 1.82 7.15
CA LEU A 189 -10.75 2.90 6.40
C LEU A 189 -10.03 4.23 6.62
N SER A 190 -9.53 4.47 7.85
CA SER A 190 -8.75 5.66 8.17
C SER A 190 -7.39 5.67 7.45
N ASP A 191 -6.71 4.53 7.42
CA ASP A 191 -5.46 4.35 6.68
C ASP A 191 -5.67 4.56 5.18
N PHE A 192 -6.72 3.98 4.59
CA PHE A 192 -7.07 4.19 3.19
C PHE A 192 -7.22 5.68 2.86
N VAL A 193 -8.08 6.40 3.59
CA VAL A 193 -8.30 7.84 3.37
C VAL A 193 -7.00 8.63 3.54
N THR A 194 -6.20 8.31 4.56
CA THR A 194 -4.93 9.01 4.82
C THR A 194 -3.89 8.76 3.73
N ILE A 195 -3.85 7.55 3.16
CA ILE A 195 -2.96 7.20 2.04
C ILE A 195 -3.33 8.01 0.80
N GLU A 196 -4.61 8.02 0.42
CA GLU A 196 -5.13 8.78 -0.72
C GLU A 196 -4.90 10.28 -0.55
N MET A 197 -5.19 10.83 0.64
CA MET A 197 -4.93 12.25 0.94
C MET A 197 -3.46 12.61 0.77
N ALA A 198 -2.54 11.76 1.25
CA ALA A 198 -1.11 12.01 1.13
C ALA A 198 -0.65 12.01 -0.34
N PHE A 199 -1.14 11.05 -1.14
CA PHE A 199 -0.85 11.02 -2.57
C PHE A 199 -1.43 12.26 -3.28
N HIS A 200 -2.71 12.57 -3.07
CA HIS A 200 -3.36 13.69 -3.72
C HIS A 200 -2.76 15.04 -3.37
N ALA A 201 -2.38 15.27 -2.10
CA ALA A 201 -1.69 16.49 -1.70
C ALA A 201 -0.39 16.68 -2.48
N LYS A 202 0.40 15.61 -2.60
CA LYS A 202 1.65 15.64 -3.37
C LYS A 202 1.42 15.76 -4.87
N ALA A 203 0.36 15.14 -5.38
CA ALA A 203 -0.02 15.23 -6.78
C ALA A 203 -0.37 16.67 -7.17
N VAL A 204 -1.16 17.38 -6.36
CA VAL A 204 -1.48 18.79 -6.60
C VAL A 204 -0.23 19.66 -6.59
N GLU A 205 0.67 19.45 -5.63
CA GLU A 205 1.94 20.18 -5.56
C GLU A 205 2.77 19.98 -6.85
N LEU A 206 3.01 18.73 -7.25
CA LEU A 206 3.83 18.40 -8.42
C LEU A 206 3.17 18.84 -9.73
N LEU A 207 1.85 18.67 -9.87
CA LEU A 207 1.14 19.13 -11.06
C LEU A 207 1.14 20.65 -11.18
N THR A 208 1.14 21.38 -10.07
CA THR A 208 1.30 22.84 -10.07
C THR A 208 2.68 23.24 -10.58
N VAL A 209 3.74 22.56 -10.14
CA VAL A 209 5.10 22.76 -10.67
C VAL A 209 5.15 22.44 -12.16
N GLY A 210 4.56 21.32 -12.58
CA GLY A 210 4.49 20.92 -13.99
C GLY A 210 3.75 21.95 -14.85
N TYR A 211 2.67 22.55 -14.32
CA TYR A 211 1.93 23.61 -15.00
C TYR A 211 2.81 24.86 -15.22
N GLN A 212 3.55 25.29 -14.20
CA GLN A 212 4.49 26.41 -14.31
C GLN A 212 5.60 26.15 -15.33
N GLN A 213 6.15 24.93 -15.35
CA GLN A 213 7.17 24.52 -16.34
C GLN A 213 6.66 24.60 -17.80
N ILE A 214 5.37 24.35 -18.01
CA ILE A 214 4.74 24.49 -19.33
C ILE A 214 4.53 25.98 -19.66
N ASP A 215 4.10 26.78 -18.69
CA ASP A 215 3.89 28.23 -18.86
C ASP A 215 5.19 28.98 -19.21
N GLU A 216 6.33 28.49 -18.73
CA GLU A 216 7.66 29.01 -19.05
C GLU A 216 8.11 28.75 -20.51
N ILE A 217 7.38 27.94 -21.29
CA ILE A 217 7.71 27.66 -22.68
C ILE A 217 7.52 28.94 -23.52
N ASN A 218 8.63 29.45 -24.07
CA ASN A 218 8.65 30.63 -24.93
C ASN A 218 8.51 30.26 -26.41
N ASP A 219 7.25 30.14 -26.84
CA ASP A 219 6.86 29.85 -28.22
C ASP A 219 7.39 30.87 -29.23
N LYS A 220 7.46 32.15 -28.87
CA LYS A 220 7.99 33.23 -29.72
C LYS A 220 9.48 33.04 -29.99
N ALA A 221 10.28 32.78 -28.95
CA ALA A 221 11.71 32.54 -29.09
C ALA A 221 11.99 31.28 -29.91
N ASP A 222 11.20 30.22 -29.70
CA ASP A 222 11.31 28.98 -30.46
C ASP A 222 10.95 29.18 -31.94
N LEU A 223 9.89 29.94 -32.24
CA LEU A 223 9.52 30.28 -33.62
C LEU A 223 10.59 31.14 -34.32
N GLU A 224 11.23 32.06 -33.59
CA GLU A 224 12.39 32.78 -34.11
C GLU A 224 13.57 31.85 -34.41
N ASN A 225 13.89 30.93 -33.52
CA ASN A 225 14.94 29.92 -33.74
C ASN A 225 14.63 29.07 -34.97
N PHE A 226 13.38 28.64 -35.13
CA PHE A 226 12.92 27.95 -36.33
C PHE A 226 13.14 28.79 -37.60
N ARG A 227 12.71 30.07 -37.61
CA ARG A 227 12.90 30.97 -38.76
C ARG A 227 14.38 31.19 -39.08
N ARG A 228 15.25 31.27 -38.07
CA ARG A 228 16.71 31.39 -38.27
C ARG A 228 17.27 30.15 -38.95
N LYS A 229 16.93 28.95 -38.47
CA LYS A 229 17.34 27.67 -39.09
C LYS A 229 16.76 27.47 -40.50
N LEU A 230 15.55 27.96 -40.76
CA LEU A 230 14.95 27.91 -42.10
C LEU A 230 15.69 28.79 -43.11
N ARG A 231 16.15 29.98 -42.68
CA ARG A 231 16.89 30.93 -43.53
C ARG A 231 18.35 30.54 -43.73
N SER A 232 18.95 29.88 -42.74
CA SER A 232 20.31 29.35 -42.81
C SER A 232 20.29 27.90 -42.31
N PRO A 233 19.85 26.95 -43.16
CA PRO A 233 20.06 25.55 -42.84
C PRO A 233 21.57 25.34 -42.83
N GLU A 234 22.14 25.07 -41.65
CA GLU A 234 23.56 24.77 -41.51
C GLU A 234 23.93 23.74 -42.58
N LYS A 235 24.72 24.16 -43.58
CA LYS A 235 25.41 23.19 -44.43
C LYS A 235 26.29 22.41 -43.47
N GLN A 236 26.05 21.10 -43.33
CA GLN A 236 27.00 20.22 -42.65
C GLN A 236 28.38 20.55 -43.21
N VAL A 237 29.21 21.20 -42.40
CA VAL A 237 30.60 21.41 -42.73
C VAL A 237 31.20 20.02 -42.67
N SER A 238 31.29 19.35 -43.83
CA SER A 238 32.28 18.30 -43.98
C SER A 238 33.60 18.98 -43.62
N THR A 239 34.24 18.49 -42.57
CA THR A 239 35.59 18.88 -42.19
C THR A 239 36.50 18.53 -43.35
N GLY A 240 36.65 19.47 -44.27
CA GLY A 240 37.53 19.35 -45.42
C GLY A 240 38.96 19.44 -44.95
N ILE A 241 39.72 18.36 -45.15
CA ILE A 241 41.17 18.49 -45.36
C ILE A 241 41.32 19.17 -46.72
N SER A 242 41.43 20.50 -46.72
CA SER A 242 41.83 21.27 -47.88
C SER A 242 43.34 21.12 -48.06
N ALA A 243 43.78 20.10 -48.78
CA ALA A 243 45.15 20.00 -49.28
C ALA A 243 45.33 20.95 -50.47
N ARG A 244 45.62 22.22 -50.19
CA ARG A 244 46.33 23.09 -51.13
C ARG A 244 47.78 22.65 -51.14
N SER A 245 48.25 22.01 -52.22
CA SER A 245 49.60 22.15 -52.78
C SER A 245 49.81 21.11 -53.90
N SER A 246 49.53 21.51 -55.13
CA SER A 246 50.04 20.85 -56.33
C SER A 246 51.28 21.61 -56.79
N SER A 247 52.48 21.19 -56.38
CA SER A 247 53.75 21.46 -57.06
C SER A 247 54.91 20.72 -56.35
N LEU A 248 55.66 19.93 -57.13
CA LEU A 248 57.00 19.39 -56.86
C LEU A 248 57.19 18.43 -55.68
N ALA A 249 57.12 17.12 -55.96
CA ALA A 249 58.06 16.12 -55.42
C ALA A 249 57.82 14.74 -56.07
N SER A 250 58.11 14.62 -57.38
CA SER A 250 58.52 13.33 -57.93
C SER A 250 60.02 13.21 -57.75
N LEU A 251 60.46 12.55 -56.67
CA LEU A 251 61.68 11.77 -56.72
C LEU A 251 61.49 10.52 -55.88
N MET A 252 61.37 9.41 -56.62
CA MET A 252 61.31 8.08 -56.08
C MET A 252 62.62 7.68 -55.42
N THR A 253 62.46 6.86 -54.37
CA THR A 253 63.27 5.67 -54.02
C THR A 253 64.77 5.83 -53.83
N HIS A 254 65.25 5.50 -52.63
CA HIS A 254 66.17 4.37 -52.40
C HIS A 254 66.15 3.97 -50.90
N SER A 255 65.86 2.69 -50.62
CA SER A 255 66.08 1.99 -49.34
C SER A 255 67.50 1.40 -49.29
N PRO A 256 67.90 0.56 -48.31
CA PRO A 256 67.58 0.44 -46.87
C PRO A 256 68.88 0.47 -46.00
N VAL A 257 68.83 0.21 -44.67
CA VAL A 257 69.78 -0.62 -43.88
C VAL A 257 69.37 -0.70 -42.39
N ASN A 258 68.97 -1.92 -41.99
CA ASN A 258 69.23 -2.76 -40.80
C ASN A 258 69.28 -2.28 -39.33
N ASN A 259 68.61 -3.14 -38.51
CA ASN A 259 68.94 -3.68 -37.17
C ASN A 259 68.82 -2.70 -35.98
N GLU A 260 68.22 -2.98 -34.81
CA GLU A 260 68.13 -4.21 -33.97
C GLU A 260 66.88 -4.22 -33.05
N ASP A 261 66.42 -5.43 -32.68
CA ASP A 261 65.54 -5.79 -31.54
C ASP A 261 66.40 -6.00 -30.24
N PRO A 262 65.90 -6.34 -29.01
CA PRO A 262 64.53 -6.63 -28.53
C PRO A 262 64.19 -6.11 -27.09
N ALA A 263 63.02 -6.56 -26.59
CA ALA A 263 62.57 -6.71 -25.18
C ALA A 263 61.67 -5.55 -24.65
N ALA A 264 60.54 -5.76 -23.98
CA ALA A 264 60.16 -6.85 -23.09
C ALA A 264 58.63 -6.82 -22.76
N VAL A 265 58.05 -8.03 -22.60
CA VAL A 265 57.06 -8.44 -21.56
C VAL A 265 55.56 -8.08 -21.71
N ARG A 266 54.78 -9.14 -22.01
CA ARG A 266 53.52 -9.65 -21.40
C ARG A 266 52.78 -8.71 -20.43
N LYS A 267 51.44 -8.63 -20.42
CA LYS A 267 50.50 -9.73 -20.10
C LYS A 267 49.03 -9.27 -20.25
N LEU A 268 48.16 -10.17 -20.71
CA LEU A 268 46.69 -10.08 -20.66
C LEU A 268 46.14 -9.90 -19.24
N ARG A 269 44.94 -9.28 -19.11
CA ARG A 269 43.75 -9.85 -18.43
C ARG A 269 42.50 -8.93 -18.50
N THR A 270 41.39 -9.45 -19.04
CA THR A 270 39.98 -9.14 -18.68
C THR A 270 39.48 -10.28 -17.74
N PRO A 271 38.26 -10.30 -17.14
CA PRO A 271 37.06 -9.43 -17.29
C PRO A 271 36.31 -9.07 -15.97
N GLU A 272 35.15 -8.41 -16.14
CA GLU A 272 33.88 -8.52 -15.38
C GLU A 272 33.36 -7.43 -14.41
N LYS A 273 32.06 -7.17 -14.62
CA LYS A 273 30.95 -6.73 -13.73
C LYS A 273 30.70 -5.23 -13.50
N SER A 274 29.71 -4.74 -14.24
CA SER A 274 28.94 -3.51 -14.02
C SER A 274 27.91 -3.68 -12.90
N GLY A 275 28.06 -2.89 -11.83
CA GLY A 275 27.06 -2.67 -10.79
C GLY A 275 26.29 -1.37 -11.05
N VAL A 276 24.99 -1.44 -10.82
CA VAL A 276 23.98 -0.36 -10.97
C VAL A 276 24.28 0.81 -10.03
N THR A 277 24.33 2.03 -10.57
CA THR A 277 24.40 3.28 -9.80
C THR A 277 23.03 3.96 -9.79
N ARG A 278 22.48 4.19 -8.59
CA ARG A 278 21.27 4.98 -8.35
C ARG A 278 21.61 6.47 -8.37
N SER A 279 20.82 7.25 -9.10
CA SER A 279 21.00 8.68 -9.35
C SER A 279 20.78 9.54 -8.11
N SER A 280 21.66 10.52 -7.94
CA SER A 280 21.72 11.52 -6.88
C SER A 280 20.91 12.80 -7.18
N SER A 281 19.83 12.71 -7.95
CA SER A 281 19.10 13.87 -8.48
C SER A 281 18.04 14.48 -7.56
N LEU A 282 17.71 13.82 -6.44
CA LEU A 282 16.63 14.26 -5.55
C LEU A 282 17.02 15.39 -4.58
N ALA A 283 18.32 15.55 -4.29
CA ALA A 283 18.80 16.55 -3.34
C ALA A 283 18.80 17.99 -3.90
N ALA A 284 18.73 18.16 -5.23
CA ALA A 284 18.81 19.47 -5.87
C ALA A 284 17.51 20.29 -5.81
N LEU A 285 16.37 19.66 -5.49
CA LEU A 285 15.06 20.31 -5.51
C LEU A 285 14.59 20.85 -4.13
N MET A 286 15.31 20.56 -3.05
CA MET A 286 14.85 20.86 -1.68
C MET A 286 15.26 22.24 -1.14
N ASN A 287 15.91 23.09 -1.93
CA ASN A 287 16.56 24.29 -1.40
C ASN A 287 15.86 25.60 -1.78
N HIS A 288 14.61 25.78 -1.37
CA HIS A 288 14.02 27.10 -1.21
C HIS A 288 13.05 27.15 -0.01
N SER A 289 13.50 27.79 1.06
CA SER A 289 12.65 28.39 2.09
C SER A 289 13.41 29.57 2.70
N PRO A 290 12.80 30.76 2.85
CA PRO A 290 13.29 31.75 3.80
C PRO A 290 12.55 31.58 5.13
N SER A 291 13.33 31.57 6.20
CA SER A 291 12.88 31.68 7.59
C SER A 291 12.75 33.14 8.03
N LYS A 292 11.90 33.36 9.05
CA LYS A 292 11.93 34.33 10.17
C LYS A 292 10.50 34.79 10.48
N ASP A 293 10.03 35.00 11.72
CA ASP A 293 10.37 34.60 13.08
C ASP A 293 9.08 34.85 13.90
N GLU A 294 8.83 34.01 14.91
CA GLU A 294 8.20 34.22 16.23
C GLU A 294 6.97 35.14 16.43
N ASP A 295 5.90 34.58 17.01
CA ASP A 295 5.45 35.01 18.35
C ASP A 295 4.55 33.96 19.03
N GLU A 296 4.85 33.68 20.31
CA GLU A 296 4.01 32.91 21.23
C GLU A 296 2.78 33.72 21.64
N THR A 297 1.61 33.08 21.79
CA THR A 297 0.75 33.33 22.95
C THR A 297 -0.27 32.23 23.17
N THR A 298 -0.29 31.80 24.42
CA THR A 298 -1.20 30.87 25.08
C THR A 298 -2.65 31.34 25.10
N GLY A 299 -3.60 30.38 25.07
CA GLY A 299 -4.76 30.46 25.96
C GLY A 299 -6.15 30.28 25.35
N SER A 300 -6.81 29.26 25.89
CA SER A 300 -8.26 29.13 26.11
C SER A 300 -9.13 28.44 25.05
N SER A 301 -9.51 27.23 25.45
CA SER A 301 -10.77 26.54 25.21
C SER A 301 -11.99 27.45 25.21
N GLU A 302 -12.90 27.24 24.26
CA GLU A 302 -14.34 27.38 24.50
C GLU A 302 -15.11 26.25 23.79
N SER A 303 -15.92 25.59 24.62
CA SER A 303 -16.97 24.64 24.31
C SER A 303 -18.22 25.35 23.79
N CYS A 304 -18.87 24.82 22.77
CA CYS A 304 -20.30 25.07 22.54
C CYS A 304 -21.05 23.74 22.45
N SER A 305 -21.70 23.41 23.55
CA SER A 305 -22.79 22.44 23.63
C SER A 305 -24.11 23.21 23.82
N GLU A 306 -25.14 22.70 23.15
CA GLU A 306 -26.59 22.83 23.41
C GLU A 306 -27.29 24.14 23.04
N GLU A 307 -28.22 24.03 22.08
CA GLU A 307 -29.62 24.34 22.39
C GLU A 307 -30.58 23.41 21.62
N SER A 308 -31.51 22.84 22.37
CA SER A 308 -32.63 22.01 21.97
C SER A 308 -33.88 22.87 21.97
N SER A 309 -34.75 22.73 20.95
CA SER A 309 -36.19 22.80 21.17
C SER A 309 -36.94 22.18 20.00
N GLU A 310 -37.65 21.10 20.32
CA GLU A 310 -38.75 20.50 19.58
C GLU A 310 -39.87 21.52 19.36
N GLU A 311 -40.44 21.58 18.16
CA GLU A 311 -41.88 21.83 17.98
C GLU A 311 -42.41 20.94 16.87
N THR A 312 -43.12 19.88 17.28
CA THR A 312 -44.16 19.23 16.51
C THR A 312 -45.38 20.15 16.46
N GLU A 313 -45.85 20.51 15.27
CA GLU A 313 -47.28 20.80 15.11
C GLU A 313 -47.81 20.35 13.75
N SER A 314 -49.04 19.87 13.84
CA SER A 314 -49.76 19.08 12.86
C SER A 314 -50.47 19.97 11.84
N ARG A 315 -50.45 19.58 10.56
CA ARG A 315 -51.61 19.65 9.66
C ARG A 315 -51.37 18.83 8.39
#